data_AF-A0A2E4X8W0-F1
#
_entry.id   AF-A0A2E4X8W0-F1
#
_cell.length_a   1.000
_cell.length_b   1.000
_cell.length_c   1.000
_cell.angle_alpha   90.00
_cell.angle_beta   90.00
_cell.angle_gamma   90.00
#
_symmetry.space_group_name_H-M   'P 1'
#
loop_
_entity.id
_entity.type
_entity.pdbx_description
1 polymer ?
#
loop_
_entity_poly.entity_id
_entity_poly.type
_entity_poly.pdbx_seq_one_letter_code
_entity_poly.pdbx_strand_id
1 'polypeptide(L)'
;NSITLSDGSNGGAASNYTISAGQTTTANITAKALSVSGITAPNKTYDGNTNAPLDISSISYSGLVSGDDIGGSFSGTFDNKNIGTSKTVSISASYSGVDSGNYTVTDQSSTTANITARTLTVSGLTASNRTYDATTSATLDTSNVSYAGLVSGDSFSGSYTGTFNDANVGTSKLVTISSSYSGDDINNYSITDQSSTGANITKASPTISGLSAQSKYSDENYTLAGIPSISGLSISYSSSDNNIASINSSTGAVSILTTGSSTITASIQGTSNYNAATATYILTITTRPSSSGAPSQVAADSAIRSTAYSGSGTSNSSSGTTEIGSDSYAGSSISNSGQVVSFSAKVVVLRPEQTPKAEGVYEFNNEESKLDDIANDSEGFQKLGEIIGITEYSIEIKADDLYTFTLEVRDGGILIKPGNEKSLIFAENYRTKVIDTAMEEVEKNFGIPSFQIRTIVLDFYKRYTQAN
;
A
#
# COMPACT_ATOMS: atom_id res chain seq x y z
N ASN A 1 96.44 2.99 -45.55
CA ASN A 1 97.10 4.32 -45.57
C ASN A 1 98.60 4.14 -45.51
N SER A 2 99.31 4.47 -46.58
CA SER A 2 100.77 4.57 -46.63
C SER A 2 101.14 6.02 -46.89
N ILE A 3 102.06 6.59 -46.09
CA ILE A 3 102.61 7.92 -46.35
C ILE A 3 103.79 7.75 -47.30
N THR A 4 103.70 8.35 -48.48
CA THR A 4 104.81 8.50 -49.43
C THR A 4 105.34 9.92 -49.37
N LEU A 5 106.64 10.08 -49.12
CA LEU A 5 107.32 11.35 -49.33
C LEU A 5 107.51 11.60 -50.83
N SER A 6 107.34 12.85 -51.24
CA SER A 6 107.60 13.35 -52.58
C SER A 6 108.49 14.57 -52.51
N ASP A 7 109.32 14.78 -53.54
CA ASP A 7 110.24 15.92 -53.60
C ASP A 7 109.48 17.27 -53.52
N GLY A 8 110.06 18.21 -52.78
CA GLY A 8 109.53 19.57 -52.63
C GLY A 8 109.88 20.44 -53.84
N SER A 9 108.94 21.27 -54.29
CA SER A 9 109.12 22.23 -55.39
C SER A 9 110.19 23.30 -55.14
N ASN A 10 110.73 23.38 -53.92
CA ASN A 10 111.86 24.20 -53.50
C ASN A 10 113.22 23.45 -53.51
N GLY A 11 113.28 22.25 -54.10
CA GLY A 11 114.53 21.49 -54.26
C GLY A 11 114.86 20.51 -53.11
N GLY A 12 113.92 20.25 -52.20
CA GLY A 12 114.08 19.22 -51.17
C GLY A 12 113.84 17.81 -51.70
N ALA A 13 114.83 16.92 -51.64
CA ALA A 13 114.70 15.54 -52.08
C ALA A 13 114.16 14.61 -50.97
N ALA A 14 113.08 13.90 -51.25
CA ALA A 14 112.45 12.92 -50.37
C ALA A 14 113.34 11.71 -50.09
N SER A 15 114.23 11.35 -51.02
CA SER A 15 115.21 10.26 -50.91
C SER A 15 116.21 10.43 -49.75
N ASN A 16 116.35 11.65 -49.21
CA ASN A 16 117.23 11.92 -48.07
C ASN A 16 116.62 11.59 -46.70
N TYR A 17 115.36 11.14 -46.66
CA TYR A 17 114.62 10.87 -45.43
C TYR A 17 114.04 9.45 -45.41
N THR A 18 114.06 8.82 -44.23
CA THR A 18 113.38 7.54 -43.99
C THR A 18 112.20 7.75 -43.04
N ILE A 19 111.02 7.25 -43.42
CA ILE A 19 109.86 7.18 -42.52
C ILE A 19 109.81 5.76 -41.94
N SER A 20 109.74 5.66 -40.61
CA SER A 20 109.49 4.39 -39.91
C SER A 20 108.16 3.79 -40.35
N ALA A 21 108.17 2.51 -40.75
CA ALA A 21 106.94 1.79 -41.07
C ALA A 21 106.05 1.62 -39.83
N GLY A 22 104.73 1.63 -40.01
CA GLY A 22 103.76 1.39 -38.94
C GLY A 22 103.24 2.64 -38.21
N GLN A 23 103.63 3.84 -38.60
CA GLN A 23 103.07 5.09 -38.05
C GLN A 23 101.57 5.18 -38.37
N THR A 24 100.72 5.08 -37.34
CA THR A 24 99.28 5.32 -37.42
C THR A 24 98.93 6.73 -36.95
N THR A 25 97.84 7.27 -37.49
CA THR A 25 97.19 8.47 -36.96
C THR A 25 95.69 8.23 -36.88
N THR A 26 95.01 8.84 -35.92
CA THR A 26 93.57 8.74 -35.73
C THR A 26 92.85 9.88 -36.44
N ALA A 27 91.79 9.55 -37.17
CA ALA A 27 90.84 10.53 -37.69
C ALA A 27 89.46 10.22 -37.10
N ASN A 28 88.70 11.27 -36.76
CA ASN A 28 87.31 11.12 -36.32
C ASN A 28 86.40 11.03 -37.54
N ILE A 29 85.57 10.00 -37.61
CA ILE A 29 84.47 9.91 -38.58
C ILE A 29 83.21 10.37 -37.85
N THR A 30 82.63 11.48 -38.30
CA THR A 30 81.34 11.96 -37.79
C THR A 30 80.20 11.18 -38.44
N ALA A 31 79.25 10.70 -37.63
CA ALA A 31 78.06 10.02 -38.14
C ALA A 31 77.29 10.90 -39.13
N LYS A 32 76.90 10.32 -40.27
CA LYS A 32 76.28 11.04 -41.38
C LYS A 32 74.83 11.38 -41.05
N ALA A 33 74.35 12.55 -41.46
CA ALA A 33 72.94 12.90 -41.31
C ALA A 33 72.04 11.99 -42.16
N LEU A 34 70.99 11.47 -41.53
CA LEU A 34 69.89 10.70 -42.13
C LEU A 34 68.57 11.31 -41.66
N SER A 35 67.57 11.44 -42.54
CA SER A 35 66.20 11.77 -42.12
C SER A 35 65.19 10.73 -42.58
N VAL A 36 64.25 10.42 -41.68
CA VAL A 36 63.17 9.46 -41.91
C VAL A 36 61.87 10.24 -42.14
N SER A 37 61.10 9.82 -43.14
CA SER A 37 59.83 10.44 -43.52
C SER A 37 58.92 9.45 -44.25
N GLY A 38 57.66 9.82 -44.49
CA GLY A 38 56.71 9.01 -45.25
C GLY A 38 55.89 8.01 -44.42
N ILE A 39 56.00 8.06 -43.09
CA ILE A 39 55.16 7.28 -42.17
C ILE A 39 53.78 7.92 -42.09
N THR A 40 52.73 7.15 -42.28
CA THR A 40 51.34 7.61 -42.14
C THR A 40 50.58 6.75 -41.13
N ALA A 41 49.39 7.19 -40.73
CA ALA A 41 48.51 6.41 -39.86
C ALA A 41 47.12 6.34 -40.49
N PRO A 42 46.56 5.14 -40.74
CA PRO A 42 45.17 5.02 -41.15
C PRO A 42 44.22 5.35 -39.99
N ASN A 43 43.02 5.84 -40.32
CA ASN A 43 41.96 6.07 -39.36
C ASN A 43 41.57 4.75 -38.66
N LYS A 44 41.17 4.83 -37.38
CA LYS A 44 40.62 3.68 -36.63
C LYS A 44 39.22 3.99 -36.10
N THR A 45 38.42 2.94 -35.93
CA THR A 45 37.23 3.00 -35.06
C THR A 45 37.67 2.91 -33.60
N TYR A 46 36.95 3.58 -32.71
CA TYR A 46 37.17 3.51 -31.28
C TYR A 46 37.16 2.05 -30.75
N ASP A 47 38.12 1.75 -29.88
CA ASP A 47 38.42 0.42 -29.33
C ASP A 47 38.92 0.47 -27.88
N GLY A 48 38.73 1.61 -27.20
CA GLY A 48 39.22 1.86 -25.84
C GLY A 48 40.72 2.20 -25.72
N ASN A 49 41.51 2.15 -26.79
CA ASN A 49 42.97 2.17 -26.72
C ASN A 49 43.63 3.32 -27.52
N THR A 50 44.72 3.87 -26.99
CA THR A 50 45.53 4.92 -27.63
C THR A 50 46.46 4.42 -28.74
N ASN A 51 46.64 3.09 -28.90
CA ASN A 51 47.52 2.54 -29.93
C ASN A 51 47.04 2.95 -31.34
N ALA A 52 47.93 3.54 -32.12
CA ALA A 52 47.68 3.95 -33.49
C ALA A 52 48.35 2.97 -34.48
N PRO A 53 47.62 2.39 -35.43
CA PRO A 53 48.26 1.69 -36.55
C PRO A 53 49.12 2.67 -37.35
N LEU A 54 50.27 2.21 -37.84
CA LEU A 54 51.12 2.96 -38.77
C LEU A 54 51.19 2.21 -40.11
N ASP A 55 51.19 2.97 -41.20
CA ASP A 55 51.57 2.50 -42.52
C ASP A 55 52.97 3.06 -42.84
N ILE A 56 53.92 2.12 -42.96
CA ILE A 56 55.34 2.36 -43.24
C ILE A 56 55.73 1.98 -44.68
N SER A 57 54.76 1.62 -45.53
CA SER A 57 55.01 1.20 -46.92
C SER A 57 55.70 2.25 -47.79
N SER A 58 55.53 3.53 -47.44
CA SER A 58 56.07 4.69 -48.14
C SER A 58 57.24 5.36 -47.39
N ILE A 59 57.89 4.64 -46.46
CA ILE A 59 59.01 5.19 -45.69
C ILE A 59 60.21 5.53 -46.58
N SER A 60 60.83 6.68 -46.30
CA SER A 60 61.96 7.23 -47.05
C SER A 60 63.10 7.60 -46.11
N TYR A 61 64.30 7.08 -46.41
CA TYR A 61 65.55 7.28 -45.68
C TYR A 61 66.46 8.24 -46.46
N SER A 62 66.19 9.55 -46.32
CA SER A 62 66.93 10.58 -47.05
C SER A 62 68.33 10.75 -46.48
N GLY A 63 69.35 10.51 -47.29
CA GLY A 63 70.75 10.53 -46.89
C GLY A 63 71.36 9.14 -46.64
N LEU A 64 70.61 8.05 -46.80
CA LEU A 64 71.18 6.70 -46.75
C LEU A 64 72.17 6.51 -47.91
N VAL A 65 73.33 5.91 -47.63
CA VAL A 65 74.31 5.53 -48.66
C VAL A 65 73.89 4.20 -49.29
N SER A 66 74.02 4.10 -50.62
CA SER A 66 73.59 2.92 -51.36
C SER A 66 74.43 1.69 -51.00
N GLY A 67 73.83 0.73 -50.31
CA GLY A 67 74.48 -0.51 -49.86
C GLY A 67 74.52 -0.68 -48.35
N ASP A 68 74.28 0.40 -47.60
CA ASP A 68 74.24 0.39 -46.14
C ASP A 68 72.96 -0.31 -45.62
N ASP A 69 73.12 -1.09 -44.56
CA ASP A 69 72.03 -1.81 -43.88
C ASP A 69 71.48 -1.00 -42.69
N ILE A 70 70.25 -0.47 -42.86
CA ILE A 70 69.46 0.12 -41.77
C ILE A 70 68.05 -0.48 -41.74
N GLY A 71 67.70 -1.06 -40.60
CA GLY A 71 66.35 -1.47 -40.24
C GLY A 71 65.69 -0.43 -39.33
N GLY A 72 64.35 -0.36 -39.37
CA GLY A 72 63.56 0.51 -38.50
C GLY A 72 62.32 -0.19 -37.98
N SER A 73 62.03 -0.02 -36.69
CA SER A 73 60.78 -0.44 -36.04
C SER A 73 60.07 0.78 -35.47
N PHE A 74 58.77 0.90 -35.77
CA PHE A 74 57.99 2.10 -35.52
C PHE A 74 56.69 1.76 -34.78
N SER A 75 56.34 2.55 -33.77
CA SER A 75 55.08 2.44 -33.03
C SER A 75 54.37 3.79 -32.93
N GLY A 76 53.06 3.81 -33.16
CA GLY A 76 52.23 5.01 -33.12
C GLY A 76 51.31 5.05 -31.90
N THR A 77 51.13 6.23 -31.31
CA THR A 77 50.23 6.43 -30.17
C THR A 77 49.47 7.76 -30.29
N PHE A 78 48.15 7.73 -30.11
CA PHE A 78 47.30 8.91 -29.96
C PHE A 78 47.44 9.52 -28.55
N ASP A 79 47.27 10.83 -28.46
CA ASP A 79 47.23 11.59 -27.20
C ASP A 79 46.17 11.10 -26.19
N ASN A 80 45.03 10.61 -26.68
CA ASN A 80 43.96 9.98 -25.89
C ASN A 80 43.14 9.01 -26.77
N LYS A 81 42.38 8.12 -26.11
CA LYS A 81 41.53 7.12 -26.78
C LYS A 81 40.32 7.71 -27.50
N ASN A 82 39.94 8.96 -27.20
CA ASN A 82 38.63 9.50 -27.56
C ASN A 82 38.51 9.85 -29.05
N ILE A 83 37.28 9.85 -29.56
CA ILE A 83 36.98 10.19 -30.95
C ILE A 83 37.46 11.60 -31.32
N GLY A 84 37.81 11.78 -32.60
CA GLY A 84 38.24 13.08 -33.11
C GLY A 84 38.83 12.99 -34.51
N THR A 85 38.85 14.14 -35.18
CA THR A 85 39.45 14.29 -36.52
C THR A 85 40.86 14.86 -36.43
N SER A 86 41.75 14.43 -37.33
CA SER A 86 43.13 14.91 -37.44
C SER A 86 43.92 14.84 -36.13
N LYS A 87 43.65 13.83 -35.29
CA LYS A 87 44.34 13.63 -34.02
C LYS A 87 45.81 13.34 -34.29
N THR A 88 46.70 13.95 -33.51
CA THR A 88 48.13 13.69 -33.59
C THR A 88 48.44 12.26 -33.17
N VAL A 89 49.20 11.55 -34.01
CA VAL A 89 49.83 10.28 -33.70
C VAL A 89 51.31 10.56 -33.48
N SER A 90 51.77 10.41 -32.23
CA SER A 90 53.19 10.44 -31.90
C SER A 90 53.84 9.15 -32.39
N ILE A 91 54.95 9.28 -33.12
CA ILE A 91 55.72 8.14 -33.64
C ILE A 91 56.96 7.97 -32.77
N SER A 92 57.18 6.75 -32.28
CA SER A 92 58.46 6.34 -31.71
C SER A 92 59.17 5.40 -32.68
N ALA A 93 60.46 5.67 -32.92
CA ALA A 93 61.30 4.87 -33.81
C ALA A 93 62.41 4.18 -33.02
N SER A 94 62.87 3.04 -33.52
CA SER A 94 64.11 2.39 -33.11
C SER A 94 64.80 1.82 -34.35
N TYR A 95 66.12 1.95 -34.41
CA TYR A 95 66.91 1.57 -35.58
C TYR A 95 67.82 0.38 -35.30
N SER A 96 68.04 -0.42 -36.33
CA SER A 96 68.87 -1.62 -36.33
C SER A 96 69.61 -1.75 -37.67
N GLY A 97 70.31 -2.85 -37.90
CA GLY A 97 71.16 -3.03 -39.08
C GLY A 97 72.60 -2.64 -38.79
N VAL A 98 73.55 -3.25 -39.52
CA VAL A 98 74.99 -3.16 -39.19
C VAL A 98 75.56 -1.76 -39.37
N ASP A 99 74.95 -0.93 -40.23
CA ASP A 99 75.42 0.43 -40.53
C ASP A 99 74.66 1.51 -39.75
N SER A 100 73.66 1.16 -38.95
CA SER A 100 72.85 2.13 -38.17
C SER A 100 73.69 3.09 -37.30
N GLY A 101 74.79 2.60 -36.72
CA GLY A 101 75.73 3.42 -35.93
C GLY A 101 76.53 4.46 -36.73
N ASN A 102 76.52 4.37 -38.07
CA ASN A 102 77.18 5.33 -38.96
C ASN A 102 76.34 6.61 -39.16
N TYR A 103 75.12 6.68 -38.62
CA TYR A 103 74.15 7.75 -38.90
C TYR A 103 73.67 8.51 -37.65
N THR A 104 73.53 9.83 -37.80
CA THR A 104 72.72 10.66 -36.90
C THR A 104 71.33 10.79 -37.52
N VAL A 105 70.34 10.12 -36.94
CA VAL A 105 68.98 10.05 -37.50
C VAL A 105 68.11 11.20 -36.99
N THR A 106 67.34 11.80 -37.90
CA THR A 106 66.27 12.76 -37.61
C THR A 106 64.92 12.10 -37.92
N ASP A 107 64.15 11.82 -36.89
CA ASP A 107 62.89 11.09 -36.99
C ASP A 107 61.73 11.94 -37.53
N GLN A 108 60.79 11.29 -38.22
CA GLN A 108 59.43 11.83 -38.35
C GLN A 108 58.70 11.63 -37.01
N SER A 109 58.64 12.66 -36.18
CA SER A 109 58.10 12.59 -34.82
C SER A 109 56.58 12.39 -34.73
N SER A 110 55.83 12.71 -35.79
CA SER A 110 54.37 12.56 -35.79
C SER A 110 53.74 12.41 -37.17
N THR A 111 52.49 11.98 -37.16
CA THR A 111 51.54 12.03 -38.28
C THR A 111 50.13 12.30 -37.73
N THR A 112 49.08 12.26 -38.55
CA THR A 112 47.70 12.44 -38.08
C THR A 112 46.75 11.37 -38.59
N ALA A 113 45.73 11.05 -37.78
CA ALA A 113 44.65 10.13 -38.13
C ALA A 113 43.35 10.48 -37.37
N ASN A 114 42.22 9.98 -37.84
CA ASN A 114 40.93 10.10 -37.16
C ASN A 114 40.67 8.89 -36.25
N ILE A 115 40.03 9.13 -35.10
CA ILE A 115 39.32 8.09 -34.35
C ILE A 115 37.81 8.31 -34.58
N THR A 116 37.15 7.35 -35.22
CA THR A 116 35.70 7.40 -35.48
C THR A 116 34.91 6.68 -34.38
N ALA A 117 33.66 7.12 -34.16
CA ALA A 117 32.80 6.55 -33.14
C ALA A 117 32.50 5.06 -33.41
N ARG A 118 32.45 4.27 -32.34
CA ARG A 118 32.09 2.85 -32.40
C ARG A 118 30.58 2.70 -32.35
N THR A 119 30.00 1.82 -33.17
CA THR A 119 28.56 1.50 -33.06
C THR A 119 28.27 0.79 -31.74
N LEU A 120 27.24 1.26 -31.04
CA LEU A 120 26.69 0.64 -29.84
C LEU A 120 25.19 0.42 -30.02
N THR A 121 24.73 -0.83 -30.03
CA THR A 121 23.30 -1.16 -30.16
C THR A 121 22.73 -1.56 -28.82
N VAL A 122 21.70 -0.83 -28.37
CA VAL A 122 20.95 -1.13 -27.15
C VAL A 122 19.74 -2.00 -27.51
N SER A 123 19.57 -3.12 -26.80
CA SER A 123 18.52 -4.10 -27.08
C SER A 123 18.15 -4.90 -25.83
N GLY A 124 17.07 -5.69 -25.88
CA GLY A 124 16.64 -6.56 -24.78
C GLY A 124 15.69 -5.90 -23.77
N LEU A 125 15.25 -4.66 -24.03
CA LEU A 125 14.23 -3.99 -23.22
C LEU A 125 12.86 -4.63 -23.47
N THR A 126 12.17 -5.00 -22.40
CA THR A 126 10.79 -5.49 -22.46
C THR A 126 9.88 -4.66 -21.58
N ALA A 127 8.57 -4.70 -21.82
CA ALA A 127 7.59 -4.02 -20.99
C ALA A 127 6.73 -5.05 -20.25
N SER A 128 6.43 -4.75 -18.99
CA SER A 128 5.55 -5.59 -18.18
C SER A 128 4.10 -5.47 -18.62
N ASN A 129 3.41 -6.62 -18.68
CA ASN A 129 1.96 -6.65 -18.77
C ASN A 129 1.35 -5.98 -17.52
N ARG A 130 0.20 -5.32 -17.69
CA ARG A 130 -0.52 -4.67 -16.57
C ARG A 130 -2.02 -4.77 -16.71
N THR A 131 -2.72 -4.47 -15.62
CA THR A 131 -4.17 -4.26 -15.61
C THR A 131 -4.49 -2.80 -15.96
N TYR A 132 -5.64 -2.54 -16.57
CA TYR A 132 -6.12 -1.19 -16.89
C TYR A 132 -6.22 -0.29 -15.63
N ASP A 133 -5.59 0.88 -15.69
CA ASP A 133 -5.59 1.90 -14.62
C ASP A 133 -5.89 3.32 -15.14
N ALA A 134 -6.35 3.45 -16.39
CA ALA A 134 -6.56 4.69 -17.14
C ALA A 134 -5.32 5.57 -17.43
N THR A 135 -4.11 5.16 -17.03
CA THR A 135 -2.84 5.82 -17.39
C THR A 135 -2.22 5.21 -18.67
N THR A 136 -1.21 5.87 -19.24
CA THR A 136 -0.39 5.36 -20.36
C THR A 136 1.01 4.89 -19.95
N SER A 137 1.38 4.96 -18.67
CA SER A 137 2.72 4.60 -18.21
C SER A 137 3.00 3.10 -18.42
N ALA A 138 4.23 2.75 -18.79
CA ALA A 138 4.68 1.37 -18.91
C ALA A 138 5.92 1.12 -18.05
N THR A 139 5.85 0.10 -17.20
CA THR A 139 7.02 -0.41 -16.47
C THR A 139 7.87 -1.22 -17.43
N LEU A 140 9.13 -0.83 -17.61
CA LEU A 140 10.11 -1.58 -18.39
C LEU A 140 10.87 -2.56 -17.48
N ASP A 141 11.13 -3.76 -17.99
CA ASP A 141 12.09 -4.69 -17.43
C ASP A 141 13.43 -4.49 -18.17
N THR A 142 14.45 -4.14 -17.39
CA THR A 142 15.82 -3.84 -17.85
C THR A 142 16.82 -4.95 -17.51
N SER A 143 16.36 -6.07 -16.94
CA SER A 143 17.23 -7.18 -16.48
C SER A 143 18.03 -7.86 -17.60
N ASN A 144 17.50 -7.81 -18.84
CA ASN A 144 18.08 -8.45 -20.02
C ASN A 144 18.64 -7.44 -21.05
N VAL A 145 18.94 -6.21 -20.63
CA VAL A 145 19.51 -5.19 -21.54
C VAL A 145 20.90 -5.59 -22.02
N SER A 146 21.10 -5.51 -23.33
CA SER A 146 22.34 -5.81 -24.03
C SER A 146 22.92 -4.56 -24.68
N TYR A 147 24.21 -4.33 -24.44
CA TYR A 147 25.02 -3.21 -24.94
C TYR A 147 25.99 -3.70 -26.03
N ALA A 148 25.44 -4.15 -27.15
CA ALA A 148 26.22 -4.79 -28.21
C ALA A 148 27.16 -3.78 -28.89
N GLY A 149 28.47 -3.94 -28.68
CA GLY A 149 29.51 -3.05 -29.19
C GLY A 149 30.27 -2.28 -28.11
N LEU A 150 29.79 -2.26 -26.86
CA LEU A 150 30.47 -1.62 -25.73
C LEU A 150 31.86 -2.25 -25.50
N VAL A 151 32.88 -1.42 -25.35
CA VAL A 151 34.24 -1.85 -25.01
C VAL A 151 34.32 -2.19 -23.52
N SER A 152 34.99 -3.29 -23.19
CA SER A 152 35.13 -3.73 -21.79
C SER A 152 35.91 -2.71 -20.96
N GLY A 153 35.34 -2.28 -19.83
CA GLY A 153 35.93 -1.30 -18.92
C GLY A 153 35.53 0.16 -19.17
N ASP A 154 34.77 0.46 -20.23
CA ASP A 154 34.26 1.81 -20.48
C ASP A 154 33.11 2.19 -19.53
N SER A 155 33.06 3.48 -19.20
CA SER A 155 32.02 4.11 -18.37
C SER A 155 30.76 4.40 -19.20
N PHE A 156 29.74 3.53 -19.09
CA PHE A 156 28.45 3.66 -19.77
C PHE A 156 27.29 3.20 -18.88
N SER A 157 26.21 3.98 -18.83
CA SER A 157 24.98 3.67 -18.10
C SER A 157 23.75 4.16 -18.87
N GLY A 158 22.68 3.35 -18.89
CA GLY A 158 21.40 3.64 -19.54
C GLY A 158 20.25 3.76 -18.54
N SER A 159 19.34 4.70 -18.80
CA SER A 159 18.08 4.91 -18.08
C SER A 159 16.93 4.96 -19.07
N TYR A 160 15.84 4.27 -18.75
CA TYR A 160 14.77 3.95 -19.69
C TYR A 160 13.39 4.25 -19.10
N THR A 161 12.52 4.82 -19.93
CA THR A 161 11.10 5.02 -19.61
C THR A 161 10.22 4.49 -20.74
N GLY A 162 9.07 3.90 -20.39
CA GLY A 162 8.14 3.31 -21.34
C GLY A 162 6.78 4.02 -21.32
N THR A 163 6.14 4.17 -22.48
CA THR A 163 4.79 4.73 -22.59
C THR A 163 3.97 3.93 -23.61
N PHE A 164 2.80 3.43 -23.21
CA PHE A 164 1.82 2.85 -24.12
C PHE A 164 1.23 3.94 -25.02
N ASN A 165 0.97 3.58 -26.28
CA ASN A 165 0.33 4.46 -27.26
C ASN A 165 -1.04 5.01 -26.80
N ASP A 166 -1.78 4.24 -26.00
CA ASP A 166 -3.02 4.62 -25.35
C ASP A 166 -3.29 3.72 -24.12
N ALA A 167 -4.18 4.15 -23.22
CA ALA A 167 -4.45 3.45 -21.95
C ALA A 167 -5.32 2.17 -22.09
N ASN A 168 -6.02 1.98 -23.22
CA ASN A 168 -7.07 0.95 -23.33
C ASN A 168 -6.51 -0.47 -23.36
N VAL A 169 -7.34 -1.42 -22.94
CA VAL A 169 -7.07 -2.86 -22.99
C VAL A 169 -6.71 -3.33 -24.40
N GLY A 170 -5.74 -4.24 -24.48
CA GLY A 170 -5.27 -4.80 -25.73
C GLY A 170 -4.07 -5.73 -25.56
N THR A 171 -3.84 -6.59 -26.54
CA THR A 171 -2.69 -7.50 -26.60
C THR A 171 -1.55 -6.90 -27.43
N SER A 172 -0.30 -7.12 -27.04
CA SER A 172 0.91 -6.67 -27.74
C SER A 172 0.87 -5.19 -28.13
N LYS A 173 0.33 -4.34 -27.23
CA LYS A 173 0.28 -2.89 -27.45
C LYS A 173 1.69 -2.33 -27.54
N LEU A 174 1.86 -1.37 -28.44
CA LEU A 174 3.12 -0.66 -28.62
C LEU A 174 3.46 0.12 -27.35
N VAL A 175 4.63 -0.16 -26.80
CA VAL A 175 5.29 0.65 -25.78
C VAL A 175 6.45 1.37 -26.46
N THR A 176 6.35 2.70 -26.59
CA THR A 176 7.46 3.55 -27.01
C THR A 176 8.46 3.66 -25.87
N ILE A 177 9.74 3.47 -26.18
CA ILE A 177 10.85 3.57 -25.23
C ILE A 177 11.52 4.93 -25.43
N SER A 178 11.77 5.63 -24.33
CA SER A 178 12.67 6.79 -24.29
C SER A 178 13.90 6.43 -23.46
N SER A 179 15.07 6.55 -24.07
CA SER A 179 16.37 6.24 -23.49
C SER A 179 17.15 7.51 -23.16
N SER A 180 17.91 7.47 -22.07
CA SER A 180 18.95 8.45 -21.76
C SER A 180 20.20 7.73 -21.30
N TYR A 181 21.36 8.30 -21.61
CA TYR A 181 22.66 7.66 -21.42
C TYR A 181 23.63 8.59 -20.69
N SER A 182 24.54 8.00 -19.92
CA SER A 182 25.57 8.71 -19.16
C SER A 182 26.84 7.86 -19.02
N GLY A 183 27.89 8.45 -18.46
CA GLY A 183 29.22 7.86 -18.35
C GLY A 183 30.25 8.62 -19.19
N ASP A 184 31.53 8.51 -18.81
CA ASP A 184 32.60 9.35 -19.37
C ASP A 184 32.91 9.01 -20.84
N ASP A 185 32.65 7.76 -21.24
CA ASP A 185 32.99 7.23 -22.56
C ASP A 185 31.85 7.34 -23.59
N ILE A 186 30.65 7.81 -23.19
CA ILE A 186 29.46 7.88 -24.04
C ILE A 186 29.72 8.54 -25.40
N ASN A 187 30.49 9.63 -25.42
CA ASN A 187 30.77 10.41 -26.62
C ASN A 187 31.62 9.66 -27.66
N ASN A 188 32.22 8.53 -27.29
CA ASN A 188 32.97 7.67 -28.21
C ASN A 188 32.09 6.71 -29.04
N TYR A 189 30.78 6.71 -28.78
CA TYR A 189 29.83 5.77 -29.38
C TYR A 189 28.78 6.44 -30.27
N SER A 190 28.44 5.76 -31.36
CA SER A 190 27.24 6.03 -32.16
C SER A 190 26.16 5.05 -31.71
N ILE A 191 25.22 5.53 -30.90
CA ILE A 191 24.23 4.70 -30.23
C ILE A 191 23.03 4.45 -31.14
N THR A 192 22.59 3.19 -31.22
CA THR A 192 21.34 2.77 -31.87
C THR A 192 20.39 2.23 -30.82
N ASP A 193 19.26 2.93 -30.63
CA ASP A 193 18.26 2.61 -29.63
C ASP A 193 17.29 1.50 -30.06
N GLN A 194 16.87 0.68 -29.09
CA GLN A 194 15.61 -0.04 -29.19
C GLN A 194 14.46 0.95 -28.92
N SER A 195 13.83 1.45 -29.98
CA SER A 195 12.78 2.48 -29.91
C SER A 195 11.45 2.02 -29.30
N SER A 196 11.19 0.71 -29.25
CA SER A 196 9.91 0.18 -28.77
C SER A 196 9.97 -1.28 -28.32
N THR A 197 8.90 -1.70 -27.64
CA THR A 197 8.62 -3.08 -27.25
C THR A 197 7.10 -3.29 -27.18
N GLY A 198 6.65 -4.49 -26.80
CA GLY A 198 5.22 -4.84 -26.72
C GLY A 198 4.82 -5.36 -25.34
N ALA A 199 3.63 -4.97 -24.87
CA ALA A 199 3.02 -5.51 -23.65
C ALA A 199 1.48 -5.55 -23.72
N ASN A 200 0.87 -6.39 -22.89
CA ASN A 200 -0.58 -6.52 -22.78
C ASN A 200 -1.13 -5.59 -21.69
N ILE A 201 -2.27 -4.95 -21.95
CA ILE A 201 -3.14 -4.35 -20.94
C ILE A 201 -4.38 -5.22 -20.80
N THR A 202 -4.60 -5.81 -19.63
CA THR A 202 -5.78 -6.63 -19.31
C THR A 202 -6.90 -5.81 -18.66
N LYS A 203 -8.15 -6.26 -18.77
CA LYS A 203 -9.30 -5.58 -18.17
C LYS A 203 -9.19 -5.51 -16.64
N ALA A 204 -9.53 -4.37 -16.07
CA ALA A 204 -9.71 -4.23 -14.63
C ALA A 204 -11.01 -4.90 -14.18
N SER A 205 -10.97 -5.55 -13.02
CA SER A 205 -12.14 -6.20 -12.40
C SER A 205 -12.64 -5.35 -11.24
N PRO A 206 -13.67 -4.50 -11.44
CA PRO A 206 -14.31 -3.80 -10.33
C PRO A 206 -15.06 -4.79 -9.43
N THR A 207 -15.39 -4.33 -8.22
CA THR A 207 -16.25 -5.02 -7.25
C THR A 207 -17.29 -4.04 -6.74
N ILE A 208 -18.38 -4.55 -6.15
CA ILE A 208 -19.44 -3.75 -5.54
C ILE A 208 -19.49 -4.07 -4.04
N SER A 209 -19.49 -3.04 -3.20
CA SER A 209 -19.63 -3.13 -1.75
C SER A 209 -20.79 -2.24 -1.25
N GLY A 210 -20.98 -2.11 0.07
CA GLY A 210 -22.03 -1.25 0.66
C GLY A 210 -23.44 -1.86 0.69
N LEU A 211 -23.63 -3.06 0.13
CA LEU A 211 -24.89 -3.80 0.21
C LEU A 211 -25.01 -4.51 1.58
N SER A 212 -25.56 -3.82 2.59
CA SER A 212 -25.83 -4.41 3.89
C SER A 212 -27.12 -5.24 3.90
N ALA A 213 -27.09 -6.38 4.59
CA ALA A 213 -28.31 -7.15 4.86
C ALA A 213 -29.19 -6.36 5.84
N GLN A 214 -30.40 -6.04 5.42
CA GLN A 214 -31.39 -5.36 6.27
C GLN A 214 -32.73 -6.08 6.16
N SER A 215 -33.23 -6.56 7.29
CA SER A 215 -34.65 -6.86 7.45
C SER A 215 -35.40 -5.53 7.49
N LYS A 216 -36.38 -5.36 6.60
CA LYS A 216 -37.19 -4.13 6.54
C LYS A 216 -38.67 -4.43 6.81
N TYR A 217 -39.38 -3.38 7.20
CA TYR A 217 -40.81 -3.42 7.40
C TYR A 217 -41.54 -2.76 6.23
N SER A 218 -42.79 -3.14 5.99
CA SER A 218 -43.56 -2.81 4.79
C SER A 218 -43.94 -1.33 4.57
N ASP A 219 -43.52 -0.40 5.42
CA ASP A 219 -43.75 1.06 5.25
C ASP A 219 -42.45 1.90 5.24
N GLU A 220 -41.28 1.26 5.34
CA GLU A 220 -39.99 1.96 5.43
C GLU A 220 -39.26 2.00 4.07
N ASN A 221 -39.38 3.12 3.36
CA ASN A 221 -38.63 3.34 2.13
C ASN A 221 -37.13 3.49 2.41
N TYR A 222 -36.27 2.89 1.58
CA TYR A 222 -34.82 3.06 1.67
C TYR A 222 -34.14 2.98 0.29
N THR A 223 -32.90 3.44 0.23
CA THR A 223 -32.08 3.43 -0.99
C THR A 223 -30.81 2.61 -0.76
N LEU A 224 -30.45 1.78 -1.73
CA LEU A 224 -29.18 1.06 -1.72
C LEU A 224 -28.08 1.91 -2.34
N ALA A 225 -27.11 2.27 -1.50
CA ALA A 225 -25.85 2.87 -1.92
C ALA A 225 -24.82 1.75 -2.16
N GLY A 226 -24.95 1.03 -3.28
CA GLY A 226 -23.86 0.20 -3.77
C GLY A 226 -22.64 1.08 -4.10
N ILE A 227 -21.45 0.68 -3.64
CA ILE A 227 -20.20 1.43 -3.85
C ILE A 227 -19.31 0.62 -4.80
N PRO A 228 -18.96 1.13 -5.99
CA PRO A 228 -18.01 0.47 -6.88
C PRO A 228 -16.59 0.67 -6.37
N SER A 229 -15.73 -0.36 -6.46
CA SER A 229 -14.31 -0.23 -6.07
C SER A 229 -13.47 0.63 -7.02
N ILE A 230 -14.06 1.06 -8.15
CA ILE A 230 -13.45 1.97 -9.13
C ILE A 230 -14.40 3.15 -9.32
N SER A 231 -13.91 4.35 -9.05
CA SER A 231 -14.69 5.59 -9.14
C SER A 231 -15.18 5.86 -10.56
N GLY A 232 -16.38 6.44 -10.68
CA GLY A 232 -17.01 6.79 -11.96
C GLY A 232 -17.69 5.62 -12.70
N LEU A 233 -17.67 4.40 -12.17
CA LEU A 233 -18.46 3.29 -12.72
C LEU A 233 -19.90 3.34 -12.21
N SER A 234 -20.86 3.33 -13.14
CA SER A 234 -22.28 3.24 -12.80
C SER A 234 -22.67 1.83 -12.36
N ILE A 235 -23.46 1.74 -11.29
CA ILE A 235 -24.12 0.51 -10.86
C ILE A 235 -25.57 0.55 -11.34
N SER A 236 -26.06 -0.57 -11.88
CA SER A 236 -27.48 -0.81 -12.11
C SER A 236 -28.05 -1.82 -11.13
N TYR A 237 -29.35 -1.75 -10.88
CA TYR A 237 -30.04 -2.59 -9.90
C TYR A 237 -31.23 -3.35 -10.51
N SER A 238 -31.49 -4.56 -10.01
CA SER A 238 -32.67 -5.36 -10.35
C SER A 238 -33.19 -6.17 -9.16
N SER A 239 -34.49 -6.49 -9.17
CA SER A 239 -35.16 -7.35 -8.17
C SER A 239 -35.56 -8.68 -8.79
N SER A 240 -35.37 -9.79 -8.08
CA SER A 240 -35.84 -11.11 -8.53
C SER A 240 -37.36 -11.22 -8.49
N ASP A 241 -38.02 -10.52 -7.57
CA ASP A 241 -39.48 -10.42 -7.49
C ASP A 241 -39.94 -8.97 -7.23
N ASN A 242 -40.42 -8.33 -8.30
CA ASN A 242 -40.96 -6.96 -8.26
C ASN A 242 -42.34 -6.86 -7.57
N ASN A 243 -43.00 -7.97 -7.26
CA ASN A 243 -44.25 -7.97 -6.49
C ASN A 243 -43.98 -7.84 -4.98
N ILE A 244 -42.78 -8.23 -4.52
CA ILE A 244 -42.33 -8.11 -3.12
C ILE A 244 -41.66 -6.75 -2.92
N ALA A 245 -40.66 -6.44 -3.75
CA ALA A 245 -39.97 -5.16 -3.75
C ALA A 245 -39.56 -4.79 -5.17
N SER A 246 -39.94 -3.60 -5.63
CA SER A 246 -39.42 -3.03 -6.88
C SER A 246 -38.25 -2.09 -6.56
N ILE A 247 -37.30 -1.98 -7.49
CA ILE A 247 -36.11 -1.16 -7.32
C ILE A 247 -35.87 -0.29 -8.54
N ASN A 248 -35.55 0.98 -8.32
CA ASN A 248 -35.12 1.87 -9.39
C ASN A 248 -33.74 1.43 -9.88
N SER A 249 -33.65 1.11 -11.17
CA SER A 249 -32.46 0.49 -11.77
C SER A 249 -31.24 1.41 -11.85
N SER A 250 -31.37 2.72 -11.66
CA SER A 250 -30.24 3.67 -11.67
C SER A 250 -29.98 4.35 -10.32
N THR A 251 -30.99 4.53 -9.47
CA THR A 251 -30.81 5.18 -8.15
C THR A 251 -30.70 4.21 -6.98
N GLY A 252 -31.05 2.93 -7.17
CA GLY A 252 -31.08 1.94 -6.08
C GLY A 252 -32.21 2.16 -5.06
N ALA A 253 -33.14 3.09 -5.31
CA ALA A 253 -34.28 3.35 -4.44
C ALA A 253 -35.26 2.16 -4.47
N VAL A 254 -35.57 1.60 -3.29
CA VAL A 254 -36.47 0.46 -3.13
C VAL A 254 -37.86 0.94 -2.75
N SER A 255 -38.86 0.45 -3.47
CA SER A 255 -40.27 0.53 -3.08
C SER A 255 -40.69 -0.84 -2.58
N ILE A 256 -41.22 -0.90 -1.35
CA ILE A 256 -41.71 -2.14 -0.73
C ILE A 256 -43.19 -2.28 -1.05
N LEU A 257 -43.62 -3.47 -1.51
CA LEU A 257 -45.01 -3.72 -1.91
C LEU A 257 -45.73 -4.70 -0.98
N THR A 258 -45.06 -5.79 -0.57
CA THR A 258 -45.63 -6.78 0.35
C THR A 258 -44.54 -7.53 1.12
N THR A 259 -44.96 -8.32 2.11
CA THR A 259 -44.06 -9.22 2.85
C THR A 259 -43.58 -10.38 2.01
N GLY A 260 -42.32 -10.76 2.20
CA GLY A 260 -41.67 -11.84 1.48
C GLY A 260 -40.17 -11.64 1.42
N SER A 261 -39.51 -12.37 0.52
CA SER A 261 -38.09 -12.24 0.27
C SER A 261 -37.83 -12.05 -1.22
N SER A 262 -37.00 -11.07 -1.58
CA SER A 262 -36.51 -10.86 -2.95
C SER A 262 -34.99 -10.72 -2.95
N THR A 263 -34.31 -11.35 -3.90
CA THR A 263 -32.89 -11.13 -4.14
C THR A 263 -32.73 -9.91 -5.02
N ILE A 264 -32.06 -8.90 -4.51
CA ILE A 264 -31.69 -7.72 -5.30
C ILE A 264 -30.26 -7.89 -5.80
N THR A 265 -30.04 -7.60 -7.08
CA THR A 265 -28.73 -7.69 -7.73
C THR A 265 -28.26 -6.29 -8.12
N ALA A 266 -27.10 -5.89 -7.61
CA ALA A 266 -26.35 -4.74 -8.10
C ALA A 266 -25.36 -5.22 -9.18
N SER A 267 -25.23 -4.48 -10.28
CA SER A 267 -24.41 -4.86 -11.45
C SER A 267 -23.59 -3.68 -11.98
N ILE A 268 -22.33 -3.92 -12.30
CA ILE A 268 -21.49 -3.06 -13.15
C ILE A 268 -21.39 -3.74 -14.51
N GLN A 269 -21.79 -3.04 -15.57
CA GLN A 269 -21.68 -3.56 -16.93
C GLN A 269 -20.22 -3.60 -17.38
N GLY A 270 -19.81 -4.72 -17.99
CA GLY A 270 -18.48 -4.85 -18.58
C GLY A 270 -18.33 -3.98 -19.83
N THR A 271 -17.15 -3.39 -20.00
CA THR A 271 -16.81 -2.49 -21.13
C THR A 271 -15.62 -3.05 -21.92
N SER A 272 -15.02 -2.25 -22.82
CA SER A 272 -13.71 -2.57 -23.41
C SER A 272 -12.60 -2.68 -22.35
N ASN A 273 -12.63 -1.84 -21.32
CA ASN A 273 -11.55 -1.71 -20.33
C ASN A 273 -11.85 -2.38 -18.98
N TYR A 274 -13.13 -2.62 -18.66
CA TYR A 274 -13.56 -3.23 -17.40
C TYR A 274 -14.28 -4.56 -17.62
N ASN A 275 -14.04 -5.52 -16.73
CA ASN A 275 -14.88 -6.72 -16.61
C ASN A 275 -16.23 -6.34 -15.99
N ALA A 276 -17.27 -7.13 -16.29
CA ALA A 276 -18.54 -7.01 -15.59
C ALA A 276 -18.37 -7.50 -14.14
N ALA A 277 -19.13 -6.91 -13.22
CA ALA A 277 -19.16 -7.33 -11.82
C ALA A 277 -20.59 -7.33 -11.31
N THR A 278 -20.92 -8.23 -10.39
CA THR A 278 -22.22 -8.26 -9.73
C THR A 278 -22.04 -8.52 -8.24
N ALA A 279 -22.99 -8.04 -7.45
CA ALA A 279 -23.16 -8.40 -6.05
C ALA A 279 -24.65 -8.55 -5.76
N THR A 280 -25.00 -9.57 -4.98
CA THR A 280 -26.39 -9.86 -4.61
C THR A 280 -26.58 -9.70 -3.11
N TYR A 281 -27.79 -9.32 -2.72
CA TYR A 281 -28.22 -9.43 -1.33
C TYR A 281 -29.68 -9.85 -1.27
N ILE A 282 -30.06 -10.51 -0.17
CA ILE A 282 -31.44 -10.96 0.06
C ILE A 282 -32.15 -9.90 0.90
N LEU A 283 -33.18 -9.28 0.32
CA LEU A 283 -34.09 -8.38 1.03
C LEU A 283 -35.23 -9.22 1.63
N THR A 284 -35.37 -9.18 2.95
CA THR A 284 -36.49 -9.80 3.67
C THR A 284 -37.40 -8.70 4.22
N ILE A 285 -38.66 -8.70 3.78
CA ILE A 285 -39.69 -7.77 4.22
C ILE A 285 -40.69 -8.50 5.10
N THR A 286 -40.92 -7.96 6.30
CA THR A 286 -41.89 -8.47 7.26
C THR A 286 -42.98 -7.43 7.57
N THR A 287 -44.14 -7.89 8.01
CA THR A 287 -45.13 -6.97 8.59
C THR A 287 -44.55 -6.41 9.89
N ARG A 288 -44.78 -5.11 10.12
CA ARG A 288 -44.54 -4.54 11.44
C ARG A 288 -45.47 -5.26 12.44
N PRO A 289 -44.98 -5.70 13.62
CA PRO A 289 -45.87 -6.21 14.66
C PRO A 289 -46.94 -5.17 15.00
N SER A 290 -48.21 -5.53 14.85
CA SER A 290 -49.32 -4.63 15.16
C SER A 290 -49.50 -4.51 16.66
N SER A 291 -48.94 -3.47 17.27
CA SER A 291 -49.18 -3.12 18.67
C SER A 291 -50.62 -2.63 18.86
N SER A 292 -51.53 -3.55 19.22
CA SER A 292 -52.91 -3.22 19.63
C SER A 292 -53.01 -2.63 21.04
N GLY A 293 -51.88 -2.54 21.76
CA GLY A 293 -51.77 -1.87 23.06
C GLY A 293 -51.30 -0.43 22.92
N ALA A 294 -52.07 0.51 23.48
CA ALA A 294 -51.56 1.85 23.80
C ALA A 294 -50.39 1.75 24.81
N PRO A 295 -49.42 2.68 24.81
CA PRO A 295 -48.24 2.64 25.69
C PRO A 295 -48.51 2.88 27.18
N SER A 296 -49.76 2.73 27.63
CA SER A 296 -50.25 3.11 28.96
C SER A 296 -50.70 1.94 29.85
N GLN A 297 -50.50 0.69 29.43
CA GLN A 297 -50.80 -0.51 30.23
C GLN A 297 -49.63 -0.90 31.16
N VAL A 298 -49.17 0.03 32.00
CA VAL A 298 -48.40 -0.34 33.20
C VAL A 298 -49.41 -0.84 34.23
N ALA A 299 -49.42 -2.15 34.50
CA ALA A 299 -50.24 -2.72 35.56
C ALA A 299 -49.73 -2.24 36.93
N ALA A 300 -50.33 -1.17 37.44
CA ALA A 300 -50.06 -0.62 38.77
C ALA A 300 -50.72 -1.49 39.86
N ASP A 301 -50.15 -2.67 40.11
CA ASP A 301 -50.65 -3.57 41.14
C ASP A 301 -50.11 -3.17 42.54
N SER A 302 -50.97 -2.47 43.29
CA SER A 302 -50.65 -1.95 44.63
C SER A 302 -50.70 -3.06 45.68
N ALA A 303 -49.59 -3.79 45.85
CA ALA A 303 -49.46 -4.79 46.89
C ALA A 303 -49.38 -4.15 48.30
N ILE A 304 -50.53 -4.10 49.00
CA ILE A 304 -50.61 -3.70 50.40
C ILE A 304 -49.80 -4.67 51.26
N ARG A 305 -48.74 -4.18 51.92
CA ARG A 305 -48.00 -4.95 52.93
C ARG A 305 -48.82 -5.07 54.22
N SER A 306 -49.46 -6.21 54.42
CA SER A 306 -49.84 -6.67 55.75
C SER A 306 -48.59 -7.13 56.52
N THR A 307 -48.31 -6.53 57.67
CA THR A 307 -47.31 -7.03 58.62
C THR A 307 -48.02 -7.70 59.80
N ALA A 308 -47.95 -9.03 59.86
CA ALA A 308 -48.41 -9.78 61.03
C ALA A 308 -47.39 -9.61 62.17
N TYR A 309 -47.65 -8.67 63.07
CA TYR A 309 -46.90 -8.52 64.32
C TYR A 309 -47.33 -9.59 65.33
N SER A 310 -46.46 -10.55 65.62
CA SER A 310 -46.65 -11.57 66.65
C SER A 310 -46.34 -11.02 68.06
N GLY A 311 -47.22 -10.16 68.56
CA GLY A 311 -47.18 -9.66 69.94
C GLY A 311 -48.36 -10.16 70.77
N SER A 312 -48.07 -10.88 71.85
CA SER A 312 -49.08 -11.31 72.82
C SER A 312 -49.68 -10.10 73.56
N GLY A 313 -50.96 -9.81 73.32
CA GLY A 313 -51.71 -8.76 73.99
C GLY A 313 -53.22 -8.98 73.82
N THR A 314 -53.94 -9.15 74.92
CA THR A 314 -55.35 -9.54 74.92
C THR A 314 -56.33 -8.40 74.62
N SER A 315 -57.45 -8.78 74.00
CA SER A 315 -58.83 -8.23 74.12
C SER A 315 -59.42 -7.32 73.01
N ASN A 316 -60.58 -7.80 72.52
CA ASN A 316 -61.79 -7.11 72.05
C ASN A 316 -61.81 -6.16 70.83
N SER A 317 -62.36 -6.72 69.74
CA SER A 317 -63.53 -6.21 68.98
C SER A 317 -63.63 -4.71 68.60
N SER A 318 -63.66 -4.43 67.30
CA SER A 318 -64.91 -4.14 66.57
C SER A 318 -64.65 -3.82 65.08
N SER A 319 -65.72 -3.87 64.28
CA SER A 319 -65.72 -3.49 62.86
C SER A 319 -65.72 -1.97 62.68
N GLY A 320 -64.97 -1.45 61.70
CA GLY A 320 -65.06 -0.05 61.28
C GLY A 320 -64.27 0.25 60.02
N THR A 321 -64.97 0.39 58.89
CA THR A 321 -64.41 0.92 57.64
C THR A 321 -64.35 2.45 57.70
N THR A 322 -63.19 3.05 57.42
CA THR A 322 -63.10 4.49 57.15
C THR A 322 -62.06 4.77 56.07
N GLU A 323 -62.48 5.33 54.94
CA GLU A 323 -61.60 5.94 53.94
C GLU A 323 -61.14 7.33 54.43
N ILE A 324 -59.82 7.54 54.47
CA ILE A 324 -59.13 8.82 54.34
C ILE A 324 -57.80 8.44 53.67
N GLY A 325 -57.30 9.04 52.59
CA GLY A 325 -57.49 10.38 52.03
C GLY A 325 -56.08 10.79 51.54
N SER A 326 -55.98 11.55 50.45
CA SER A 326 -54.70 11.79 49.78
C SER A 326 -53.74 12.70 50.56
N ASP A 327 -52.47 12.65 50.13
CA ASP A 327 -51.40 13.63 50.36
C ASP A 327 -50.71 13.68 51.72
N SER A 328 -49.40 13.35 51.73
CA SER A 328 -48.31 14.29 52.11
C SER A 328 -47.01 13.58 52.52
N TYR A 329 -45.90 14.12 52.03
CA TYR A 329 -44.52 13.74 52.37
C TYR A 329 -44.19 14.03 53.85
N ALA A 330 -43.60 13.07 54.57
CA ALA A 330 -42.82 13.33 55.78
C ALA A 330 -41.78 12.23 56.00
N GLY A 331 -40.51 12.59 56.10
CA GLY A 331 -39.45 11.64 56.43
C GLY A 331 -39.52 11.21 57.90
N SER A 332 -39.02 10.02 58.20
CA SER A 332 -38.73 9.59 59.57
C SER A 332 -37.53 8.65 59.59
N SER A 333 -36.74 8.78 60.66
CA SER A 333 -35.38 8.29 60.82
C SER A 333 -35.23 6.76 60.83
N ILE A 334 -34.16 6.28 60.20
CA ILE A 334 -33.58 4.95 60.43
C ILE A 334 -33.19 4.82 61.92
N SER A 335 -33.53 3.70 62.55
CA SER A 335 -32.91 3.26 63.80
C SER A 335 -32.57 1.77 63.73
N ASN A 336 -31.36 1.42 64.18
CA ASN A 336 -30.78 0.08 64.02
C ASN A 336 -31.46 -0.96 64.91
N SER A 337 -31.73 -2.14 64.35
CA SER A 337 -31.23 -3.41 64.91
C SER A 337 -31.25 -4.49 63.83
N GLY A 338 -30.26 -5.40 63.86
CA GLY A 338 -30.05 -6.34 62.77
C GLY A 338 -31.14 -7.40 62.65
N GLN A 339 -31.68 -7.57 61.46
CA GLN A 339 -32.39 -8.78 61.04
C GLN A 339 -32.10 -9.07 59.57
N VAL A 340 -31.93 -10.36 59.25
CA VAL A 340 -31.75 -10.83 57.88
C VAL A 340 -33.06 -10.57 57.12
N VAL A 341 -32.99 -9.76 56.07
CA VAL A 341 -34.09 -9.60 55.12
C VAL A 341 -33.65 -10.21 53.79
N SER A 342 -34.17 -11.39 53.50
CA SER A 342 -34.10 -11.96 52.14
C SER A 342 -34.92 -11.08 51.21
N PHE A 343 -34.31 -10.58 50.13
CA PHE A 343 -35.01 -9.76 49.14
C PHE A 343 -35.37 -10.60 47.91
N SER A 344 -36.65 -10.85 47.71
CA SER A 344 -37.17 -11.44 46.47
C SER A 344 -37.12 -10.39 45.36
N ALA A 345 -36.34 -10.62 44.30
CA ALA A 345 -36.33 -9.76 43.12
C ALA A 345 -37.67 -9.86 42.36
N LYS A 346 -38.26 -8.72 41.99
CA LYS A 346 -39.51 -8.66 41.22
C LYS A 346 -39.22 -8.16 39.81
N VAL A 347 -39.11 -9.09 38.86
CA VAL A 347 -38.89 -8.85 37.42
C VAL A 347 -40.20 -8.42 36.76
N VAL A 348 -40.13 -7.47 35.81
CA VAL A 348 -41.28 -7.06 35.00
C VAL A 348 -41.04 -7.49 33.55
N VAL A 349 -41.70 -8.56 33.13
CA VAL A 349 -41.66 -9.02 31.73
C VAL A 349 -42.89 -8.48 30.99
N LEU A 350 -42.68 -7.48 30.13
CA LEU A 350 -43.72 -7.01 29.22
C LEU A 350 -43.69 -7.85 27.94
N ARG A 351 -44.57 -8.86 27.85
CA ARG A 351 -44.88 -9.50 26.56
C ARG A 351 -46.11 -8.82 25.94
N PRO A 352 -46.09 -8.48 24.64
CA PRO A 352 -47.34 -8.31 23.93
C PRO A 352 -48.08 -9.66 23.93
N GLU A 353 -49.36 -9.63 24.32
CA GLU A 353 -50.38 -10.69 24.20
C GLU A 353 -50.50 -11.79 25.28
N GLN A 354 -49.87 -11.72 26.46
CA GLN A 354 -50.31 -12.53 27.61
C GLN A 354 -50.27 -11.82 28.96
N THR A 355 -51.40 -11.87 29.69
CA THR A 355 -51.47 -11.55 31.12
C THR A 355 -50.83 -12.68 31.92
N PRO A 356 -49.78 -12.43 32.73
CA PRO A 356 -49.16 -13.47 33.56
C PRO A 356 -50.15 -14.05 34.58
N LYS A 357 -50.20 -15.39 34.71
CA LYS A 357 -51.15 -16.06 35.63
C LYS A 357 -50.64 -16.29 37.06
N ALA A 358 -49.34 -16.16 37.32
CA ALA A 358 -48.72 -16.16 38.66
C ALA A 358 -47.28 -15.61 38.59
N GLU A 359 -46.71 -15.22 39.73
CA GLU A 359 -45.31 -14.79 39.88
C GLU A 359 -44.34 -16.00 39.87
N GLY A 360 -43.14 -15.84 39.31
CA GLY A 360 -42.10 -16.87 39.24
C GLY A 360 -40.74 -16.34 38.79
N VAL A 361 -39.65 -16.96 39.25
CA VAL A 361 -38.24 -16.56 39.05
C VAL A 361 -37.62 -17.43 37.94
N TYR A 362 -36.69 -16.90 37.14
CA TYR A 362 -35.58 -17.72 36.63
C TYR A 362 -34.32 -16.94 36.23
N GLU A 363 -33.32 -17.81 36.10
CA GLU A 363 -31.88 -17.64 36.17
C GLU A 363 -31.17 -16.92 35.02
N PHE A 364 -29.84 -17.08 34.95
CA PHE A 364 -28.97 -16.97 33.75
C PHE A 364 -27.51 -16.92 34.28
N ASN A 365 -26.69 -18.00 34.37
CA ASN A 365 -25.32 -17.94 34.99
C ASN A 365 -24.13 -17.75 34.00
N ASN A 366 -23.14 -16.91 34.34
CA ASN A 366 -21.94 -16.51 33.57
C ASN A 366 -20.64 -17.07 34.10
N GLU A 367 -20.56 -17.21 35.42
CA GLU A 367 -19.35 -16.97 36.21
C GLU A 367 -18.91 -15.47 36.20
N GLU A 368 -19.65 -14.47 36.70
CA GLU A 368 -20.93 -14.48 37.46
C GLU A 368 -21.66 -13.10 37.46
N SER A 369 -21.77 -12.39 36.31
CA SER A 369 -22.61 -11.17 36.19
C SER A 369 -24.11 -11.45 36.05
N LYS A 370 -24.59 -12.41 36.84
CA LYS A 370 -25.50 -13.46 36.40
C LYS A 370 -25.82 -14.38 37.60
N LEU A 371 -26.71 -15.35 37.43
CA LEU A 371 -27.59 -15.93 38.47
C LEU A 371 -27.94 -17.40 38.11
N ASP A 372 -28.27 -18.35 38.99
CA ASP A 372 -28.99 -19.62 38.62
C ASP A 372 -29.46 -20.47 39.85
N ASP A 373 -30.76 -20.80 39.98
CA ASP A 373 -31.22 -22.21 39.90
C ASP A 373 -32.70 -22.49 39.49
N ILE A 374 -32.97 -23.72 39.00
CA ILE A 374 -34.15 -24.14 38.21
C ILE A 374 -34.87 -25.38 38.76
N ALA A 375 -36.22 -25.43 38.70
CA ALA A 375 -36.97 -26.71 38.64
C ALA A 375 -38.38 -26.64 37.99
N ASN A 376 -38.58 -27.51 36.98
CA ASN A 376 -39.84 -27.96 36.36
C ASN A 376 -40.61 -27.00 35.40
N ASP A 377 -40.47 -27.34 34.11
CA ASP A 377 -41.34 -27.06 32.96
C ASP A 377 -41.94 -25.65 32.78
N SER A 378 -41.39 -24.91 31.81
CA SER A 378 -42.14 -24.57 30.59
C SER A 378 -41.27 -23.87 29.53
N GLU A 379 -41.46 -24.25 28.27
CA GLU A 379 -40.89 -23.57 27.11
C GLU A 379 -41.39 -22.11 27.06
N GLY A 380 -40.50 -21.12 26.86
CA GLY A 380 -40.99 -19.78 26.50
C GLY A 380 -40.15 -18.53 26.74
N PHE A 381 -38.88 -18.59 27.17
CA PHE A 381 -38.06 -17.37 27.37
C PHE A 381 -36.88 -17.30 26.39
N GLN A 382 -36.64 -16.11 25.82
CA GLN A 382 -35.45 -15.85 24.99
C GLN A 382 -34.29 -15.39 25.87
N LYS A 383 -33.12 -15.98 25.65
CA LYS A 383 -31.87 -15.65 26.32
C LYS A 383 -31.37 -14.29 25.82
N LEU A 384 -30.90 -13.41 26.71
CA LEU A 384 -30.14 -12.22 26.28
C LEU A 384 -28.84 -12.68 25.60
N GLY A 385 -28.64 -12.22 24.37
CA GLY A 385 -27.49 -12.57 23.53
C GLY A 385 -26.26 -11.70 23.79
N GLU A 386 -25.45 -11.53 22.74
CA GLU A 386 -24.19 -10.79 22.79
C GLU A 386 -24.42 -9.30 23.08
N ILE A 387 -23.41 -8.64 23.64
CA ILE A 387 -23.44 -7.20 23.94
C ILE A 387 -23.28 -6.44 22.63
N ILE A 388 -24.30 -5.66 22.27
CA ILE A 388 -24.29 -4.72 21.15
C ILE A 388 -23.56 -3.43 21.56
N GLY A 389 -23.73 -3.02 22.83
CA GLY A 389 -22.97 -1.92 23.41
C GLY A 389 -23.34 -1.63 24.86
N ILE A 390 -22.58 -0.73 25.49
CA ILE A 390 -22.76 -0.32 26.88
C ILE A 390 -22.73 1.20 26.92
N THR A 391 -23.64 1.81 27.68
CA THR A 391 -23.63 3.26 27.97
C THR A 391 -23.96 3.49 29.45
N GLU A 392 -23.65 4.68 29.95
CA GLU A 392 -24.04 5.12 31.29
C GLU A 392 -25.04 6.27 31.17
N TYR A 393 -26.05 6.26 32.03
CA TYR A 393 -27.05 7.33 32.09
C TYR A 393 -27.34 7.70 33.54
N SER A 394 -27.93 8.88 33.73
CA SER A 394 -28.27 9.40 35.05
C SER A 394 -29.64 10.03 35.06
N ILE A 395 -30.32 9.93 36.20
CA ILE A 395 -31.60 10.58 36.46
C ILE A 395 -31.39 11.58 37.60
N GLU A 396 -31.87 12.80 37.42
CA GLU A 396 -31.89 13.85 38.43
C GLU A 396 -33.36 14.22 38.71
N ILE A 397 -33.76 14.25 39.99
CA ILE A 397 -35.11 14.71 40.39
C ILE A 397 -35.07 16.09 41.06
N LYS A 398 -33.96 16.42 41.72
CA LYS A 398 -33.67 17.72 42.34
C LYS A 398 -32.17 17.97 42.24
N ALA A 399 -31.77 19.24 42.32
CA ALA A 399 -30.37 19.57 42.58
C ALA A 399 -29.88 18.78 43.81
N ASP A 400 -28.74 18.10 43.65
CA ASP A 400 -28.07 17.18 44.58
C ASP A 400 -28.62 15.72 44.66
N ASP A 401 -29.72 15.39 43.95
CA ASP A 401 -30.28 14.03 43.86
C ASP A 401 -30.03 13.38 42.49
N LEU A 402 -28.77 12.99 42.24
CA LEU A 402 -28.33 12.23 41.06
C LEU A 402 -28.33 10.71 41.30
N TYR A 403 -28.91 9.97 40.35
CA TYR A 403 -29.00 8.50 40.36
C TYR A 403 -28.40 7.93 39.06
N THR A 404 -27.26 7.24 39.17
CA THR A 404 -26.50 6.70 38.02
C THR A 404 -26.85 5.25 37.71
N PHE A 405 -26.80 4.89 36.42
CA PHE A 405 -27.12 3.56 35.88
C PHE A 405 -26.20 3.19 34.72
N THR A 406 -25.78 1.93 34.67
CA THR A 406 -25.14 1.33 33.48
C THR A 406 -26.20 0.57 32.67
N LEU A 407 -26.25 0.82 31.38
CA LEU A 407 -27.16 0.21 30.41
C LEU A 407 -26.36 -0.66 29.44
N GLU A 408 -26.54 -1.98 29.51
CA GLU A 408 -26.03 -2.92 28.51
C GLU A 408 -27.13 -3.24 27.50
N VAL A 409 -26.91 -2.88 26.24
CA VAL A 409 -27.77 -3.26 25.12
C VAL A 409 -27.27 -4.57 24.53
N ARG A 410 -28.17 -5.54 24.40
CA ARG A 410 -27.85 -6.91 24.00
C ARG A 410 -28.78 -7.39 22.90
N ASP A 411 -28.33 -8.38 22.13
CA ASP A 411 -29.21 -9.06 21.19
C ASP A 411 -30.40 -9.68 21.96
N GLY A 412 -31.63 -9.27 21.62
CA GLY A 412 -32.86 -9.66 22.32
C GLY A 412 -33.31 -8.81 23.53
N GLY A 413 -32.57 -7.78 23.97
CA GLY A 413 -33.05 -6.88 25.04
C GLY A 413 -32.02 -5.98 25.70
N ILE A 414 -32.35 -5.45 26.88
CA ILE A 414 -31.43 -4.62 27.70
C ILE A 414 -31.28 -5.13 29.14
N LEU A 415 -30.15 -4.78 29.74
CA LEU A 415 -29.85 -4.99 31.15
C LEU A 415 -29.44 -3.64 31.78
N ILE A 416 -30.23 -3.19 32.74
CA ILE A 416 -30.04 -1.94 33.50
C ILE A 416 -29.44 -2.30 34.87
N LYS A 417 -28.30 -1.70 35.21
CA LYS A 417 -27.58 -1.92 36.48
C LYS A 417 -27.49 -0.62 37.27
N PRO A 418 -28.03 -0.55 38.49
CA PRO A 418 -27.84 0.61 39.36
C PRO A 418 -26.36 0.80 39.72
N GLY A 419 -25.83 2.01 39.52
CA GLY A 419 -24.41 2.31 39.77
C GLY A 419 -24.03 2.42 41.25
N ASN A 420 -25.01 2.61 42.14
CA ASN A 420 -24.80 2.65 43.59
C ASN A 420 -26.09 2.33 44.39
N GLU A 421 -26.02 2.23 45.71
CA GLU A 421 -27.14 1.87 46.59
C GLU A 421 -28.27 2.91 46.57
N LYS A 422 -27.94 4.19 46.42
CA LYS A 422 -28.92 5.26 46.23
C LYS A 422 -29.67 5.07 44.88
N SER A 423 -28.98 4.70 43.81
CA SER A 423 -29.60 4.30 42.53
C SER A 423 -30.43 3.02 42.61
N LEU A 424 -30.01 2.03 43.43
CA LEU A 424 -30.73 0.77 43.62
C LEU A 424 -32.08 1.03 44.31
N ILE A 425 -32.05 1.73 45.44
CA ILE A 425 -33.26 2.14 46.19
C ILE A 425 -34.15 3.01 45.30
N PHE A 426 -33.57 3.90 44.48
CA PHE A 426 -34.32 4.67 43.50
C PHE A 426 -35.02 3.79 42.47
N ALA A 427 -34.31 2.84 41.87
CA ALA A 427 -34.88 1.92 40.88
C ALA A 427 -35.97 1.02 41.46
N GLU A 428 -35.91 0.65 42.75
CA GLU A 428 -36.97 -0.12 43.41
C GLU A 428 -38.29 0.66 43.45
N ASN A 429 -38.22 1.97 43.73
CA ASN A 429 -39.36 2.86 43.94
C ASN A 429 -39.85 3.58 42.66
N TYR A 430 -38.96 3.82 41.69
CA TYR A 430 -39.22 4.61 40.47
C TYR A 430 -38.94 3.84 39.17
N ARG A 431 -39.23 2.54 39.18
CA ARG A 431 -39.00 1.56 38.09
C ARG A 431 -39.30 2.10 36.70
N THR A 432 -40.52 2.63 36.49
CA THR A 432 -40.96 3.15 35.19
C THR A 432 -40.04 4.26 34.71
N LYS A 433 -39.69 5.23 35.57
CA LYS A 433 -38.80 6.34 35.18
C LYS A 433 -37.38 5.87 34.85
N VAL A 434 -36.88 4.83 35.53
CA VAL A 434 -35.59 4.20 35.22
C VAL A 434 -35.62 3.49 33.86
N ILE A 435 -36.73 2.82 33.53
CA ILE A 435 -36.93 2.14 32.24
C ILE A 435 -37.11 3.14 31.10
N ASP A 436 -37.97 4.15 31.26
CA ASP A 436 -38.27 5.13 30.21
C ASP A 436 -37.00 5.88 29.78
N THR A 437 -36.20 6.34 30.74
CA THR A 437 -34.92 7.01 30.43
C THR A 437 -33.85 6.04 29.94
N ALA A 438 -33.92 4.74 30.28
CA ALA A 438 -33.11 3.74 29.59
C ALA A 438 -33.50 3.63 28.11
N MET A 439 -34.80 3.55 27.80
CA MET A 439 -35.31 3.49 26.42
C MET A 439 -34.86 4.70 25.59
N GLU A 440 -34.97 5.92 26.15
CA GLU A 440 -34.49 7.16 25.52
C GLU A 440 -32.99 7.07 25.17
N GLU A 441 -32.16 6.55 26.09
CA GLU A 441 -30.72 6.38 25.87
C GLU A 441 -30.36 5.19 24.96
N VAL A 442 -31.21 4.17 24.84
CA VAL A 442 -31.08 3.13 23.79
C VAL A 442 -31.28 3.76 22.41
N GLU A 443 -32.39 4.48 22.22
CA GLU A 443 -32.73 5.11 20.94
C GLU A 443 -31.66 6.11 20.50
N LYS A 444 -31.22 6.97 21.43
CA LYS A 444 -30.25 8.03 21.21
C LYS A 444 -28.84 7.54 20.89
N ASN A 445 -28.33 6.53 21.62
CA ASN A 445 -26.92 6.11 21.50
C ASN A 445 -26.71 4.95 20.52
N PHE A 446 -27.74 4.11 20.29
CA PHE A 446 -27.62 2.91 19.46
C PHE A 446 -28.56 2.92 18.24
N GLY A 447 -29.47 3.89 18.13
CA GLY A 447 -30.44 3.97 17.02
C GLY A 447 -31.47 2.83 17.03
N ILE A 448 -31.62 2.13 18.16
CA ILE A 448 -32.55 1.01 18.33
C ILE A 448 -33.84 1.55 18.97
N PRO A 449 -34.99 1.55 18.26
CA PRO A 449 -36.26 1.97 18.82
C PRO A 449 -36.66 1.14 20.05
N SER A 450 -37.21 1.80 21.05
CA SER A 450 -37.72 1.21 22.31
C SER A 450 -38.65 0.01 22.09
N PHE A 451 -39.52 0.06 21.07
CA PHE A 451 -40.41 -1.05 20.71
C PHE A 451 -39.69 -2.31 20.17
N GLN A 452 -38.41 -2.23 19.83
CA GLN A 452 -37.59 -3.40 19.45
C GLN A 452 -37.00 -4.12 20.68
N ILE A 453 -37.03 -3.50 21.86
CA ILE A 453 -36.55 -4.12 23.10
C ILE A 453 -37.59 -5.12 23.61
N ARG A 454 -37.29 -6.42 23.43
CA ARG A 454 -38.19 -7.53 23.78
C ARG A 454 -38.06 -7.98 25.24
N THR A 455 -36.94 -7.65 25.88
CA THR A 455 -36.61 -8.06 27.24
C THR A 455 -35.97 -6.89 27.96
N ILE A 456 -36.45 -6.56 29.16
CA ILE A 456 -35.86 -5.54 30.03
C ILE A 456 -35.54 -6.21 31.36
N VAL A 457 -34.26 -6.21 31.74
CA VAL A 457 -33.79 -6.74 33.02
C VAL A 457 -33.28 -5.59 33.87
N LEU A 458 -33.83 -5.44 35.08
CA LEU A 458 -33.32 -4.54 36.11
C LEU A 458 -32.52 -5.39 37.11
N ASP A 459 -31.20 -5.17 37.19
CA ASP A 459 -30.32 -5.86 38.12
C ASP A 459 -30.50 -5.30 39.53
N PHE A 460 -31.39 -5.92 40.31
CA PHE A 460 -31.58 -5.62 41.73
C PHE A 460 -30.57 -6.33 42.65
N TYR A 461 -29.55 -7.00 42.09
CA TYR A 461 -28.58 -7.74 42.89
C TYR A 461 -27.63 -6.79 43.64
N LYS A 462 -27.57 -6.90 44.97
CA LYS A 462 -26.63 -6.13 45.80
C LYS A 462 -25.18 -6.59 45.57
N ARG A 463 -24.52 -6.00 44.57
CA ARG A 463 -23.06 -6.11 44.37
C ARG A 463 -22.30 -5.21 45.35
N TYR A 464 -22.40 -5.53 46.64
CA TYR A 464 -21.62 -4.88 47.69
C TYR A 464 -20.73 -5.90 48.40
N THR A 465 -19.52 -6.08 47.87
CA THR A 465 -18.38 -6.40 48.73
C THR A 465 -18.23 -5.29 49.75
N GLN A 466 -18.34 -5.61 51.04
CA GLN A 466 -17.94 -4.67 52.09
C GLN A 466 -16.44 -4.39 51.93
N ALA A 467 -16.09 -3.14 51.65
CA ALA A 467 -14.78 -2.62 51.95
C ALA A 467 -14.76 -2.20 53.42
N ASN A 468 -14.31 -3.11 54.29
CA ASN A 468 -13.86 -2.88 55.66
C ASN A 468 -12.85 -3.97 56.03
#